data_AF-A0A2V9VJJ7-F1
#
_entry.id   AF-A0A2V9VJJ7-F1
#
_cell.length_a   1.000
_cell.length_b   1.000
_cell.length_c   1.000
_cell.angle_alpha   90.00
_cell.angle_beta   90.00
_cell.angle_gamma   90.00
#
_symmetry.space_group_name_H-M   'P 1'
#
loop_
_entity.id
_entity.type
_entity.pdbx_description
1 polymer ?
#
loop_
_entity_poly.entity_id
_entity_poly.type
_entity_poly.pdbx_seq_one_letter_code
_entity_poly.pdbx_strand_id
1 'polypeptide(L)'
;LLMAMIIAAGATSARRAKGMPGAFEVSTWAIAGGAGSMIAVMTLLGVIDTPITALVPVGSMLIANAMNTNGLALNRFRSDVLAHVGEIETALALGADGKSSVAPYVQVSFEASLIPAIDSLRSLGIVWIPGLMAGMLLSGARPVYAAIYQFVLLAMIFASSGLTSLISTLLIRTRVMSTAEQLILRPGAIGSRV
;
A
#
# COMPACT_ATOMS: atom_id res chain seq x y z
N LEU A 1 19.46 -3.96 -5.15
CA LEU A 1 19.02 -3.02 -4.10
C LEU A 1 17.51 -2.93 -3.99
N LEU A 2 16.78 -2.46 -5.01
CA LEU A 2 15.32 -2.28 -4.96
C LEU A 2 14.55 -3.56 -4.56
N MET A 3 14.95 -4.74 -5.06
CA MET A 3 14.36 -6.01 -4.63
C MET A 3 14.49 -6.27 -3.12
N ALA A 4 15.67 -5.99 -2.54
CA ALA A 4 15.88 -6.12 -1.10
C ALA A 4 15.01 -5.12 -0.32
N MET A 5 14.83 -3.91 -0.84
CA MET A 5 13.93 -2.92 -0.26
C MET A 5 12.47 -3.36 -0.29
N ILE A 6 12.00 -3.98 -1.38
CA ILE A 6 10.64 -4.53 -1.49
C ILE A 6 10.42 -5.63 -0.45
N ILE A 7 11.39 -6.53 -0.26
CA ILE A 7 11.29 -7.59 0.75
C ILE A 7 11.25 -7.00 2.17
N ALA A 8 12.15 -6.05 2.47
CA ALA A 8 12.17 -5.37 3.77
C ALA A 8 10.89 -4.56 4.03
N ALA A 9 10.36 -3.92 3.00
CA ALA A 9 9.10 -3.20 3.04
C ALA A 9 7.92 -4.16 3.27
N GLY A 10 7.88 -5.31 2.59
CA GLY A 10 6.90 -6.37 2.83
C GLY A 10 6.92 -6.86 4.28
N ALA A 11 8.11 -7.11 4.83
CA ALA A 11 8.29 -7.52 6.23
C ALA A 11 7.80 -6.44 7.21
N THR A 12 8.15 -5.18 6.95
CA THR A 12 7.77 -4.04 7.81
C THR A 12 6.27 -3.78 7.77
N SER A 13 5.68 -3.84 6.58
CA SER A 13 4.24 -3.66 6.40
C SER A 13 3.43 -4.81 7.02
N ALA A 14 3.87 -6.06 6.89
CA ALA A 14 3.18 -7.21 7.45
C ALA A 14 3.09 -7.14 8.98
N ARG A 15 4.08 -6.52 9.65
CA ARG A 15 4.05 -6.28 11.10
C ARG A 15 2.93 -5.33 11.54
N ARG A 16 2.36 -4.52 10.64
CA ARG A 16 1.23 -3.63 10.96
C ARG A 16 -0.11 -4.36 10.99
N ALA A 17 -0.16 -5.61 10.55
CA ALA A 17 -1.37 -6.43 10.58
C ALA A 17 -1.10 -7.83 11.18
N LYS A 18 -0.48 -7.84 12.37
CA LYS A 18 -0.16 -9.06 13.12
C LYS A 18 -1.39 -9.96 13.28
N GLY A 19 -1.20 -11.26 13.05
CA GLY A 19 -2.25 -12.26 13.19
C GLY A 19 -3.09 -12.47 11.92
N MET A 20 -2.85 -11.73 10.83
CA MET A 20 -3.45 -12.06 9.53
C MET A 20 -2.67 -13.16 8.82
N PRO A 21 -3.35 -14.18 8.26
CA PRO A 21 -2.71 -15.26 7.52
C PRO A 21 -2.08 -14.72 6.22
N GLY A 22 -0.83 -15.07 5.97
CA GLY A 22 -0.13 -14.68 4.74
C GLY A 22 0.20 -13.19 4.61
N ALA A 23 0.14 -12.41 5.70
CA ALA A 23 0.36 -10.95 5.66
C ALA A 23 1.68 -10.55 4.97
N PHE A 24 2.75 -11.33 5.14
CA PHE A 24 4.03 -11.10 4.50
C PHE A 24 4.00 -11.34 2.99
N GLU A 25 3.45 -12.47 2.53
CA GLU A 25 3.30 -12.78 1.11
C GLU A 25 2.44 -11.73 0.42
N VAL A 26 1.27 -11.42 1.01
CA VAL A 26 0.34 -10.41 0.48
C VAL A 26 1.03 -9.04 0.38
N SER A 27 1.72 -8.61 1.45
CA SER A 27 2.43 -7.32 1.44
C SER A 27 3.53 -7.27 0.40
N THR A 28 4.31 -8.34 0.27
CA THR A 28 5.45 -8.37 -0.65
C THR A 28 4.96 -8.35 -2.10
N TRP A 29 3.95 -9.16 -2.44
CA TRP A 29 3.37 -9.18 -3.78
C TRP A 29 2.62 -7.88 -4.11
N ALA A 30 1.92 -7.29 -3.16
CA ALA A 30 1.26 -6.00 -3.35
C ALA A 30 2.26 -4.88 -3.62
N ILE A 31 3.32 -4.77 -2.81
CA ILE A 31 4.34 -3.73 -2.98
C ILE A 31 5.15 -3.96 -4.28
N ALA A 32 5.49 -5.21 -4.58
CA ALA A 32 6.15 -5.56 -5.85
C ALA A 32 5.25 -5.23 -7.06
N GLY A 33 3.96 -5.57 -6.98
CA GLY A 33 3.00 -5.32 -8.04
C GLY A 33 2.64 -3.85 -8.23
N GLY A 34 2.55 -3.06 -7.15
CA GLY A 34 2.25 -1.63 -7.24
C GLY A 34 3.48 -0.77 -7.50
N ALA A 35 4.43 -0.72 -6.56
CA ALA A 35 5.64 0.09 -6.69
C ALA A 35 6.59 -0.48 -7.75
N GLY A 36 6.78 -1.80 -7.79
CA GLY A 36 7.67 -2.42 -8.77
C GLY A 36 7.19 -2.24 -10.21
N SER A 37 5.89 -2.41 -10.49
CA SER A 37 5.35 -2.14 -11.83
C SER A 37 5.47 -0.67 -12.20
N MET A 38 5.19 0.25 -11.27
CA MET A 38 5.30 1.69 -11.54
C MET A 38 6.74 2.10 -11.83
N ILE A 39 7.71 1.61 -11.06
CA ILE A 39 9.13 1.82 -11.32
C ILE A 39 9.49 1.27 -12.71
N ALA A 40 9.09 0.03 -13.02
CA ALA A 40 9.39 -0.60 -14.30
C ALA A 40 8.83 0.21 -15.48
N VAL A 41 7.56 0.57 -15.46
CA VAL A 41 6.90 1.33 -16.54
C VAL A 41 7.54 2.71 -16.71
N MET A 42 7.82 3.43 -15.62
CA MET A 42 8.38 4.78 -15.70
C MET A 42 9.86 4.79 -16.13
N THR A 43 10.63 3.77 -15.78
CA THR A 43 11.99 3.59 -16.30
C THR A 43 11.95 3.21 -17.78
N LEU A 44 11.03 2.34 -18.21
CA LEU A 44 10.89 1.96 -19.62
C LEU A 44 10.46 3.13 -20.52
N LEU A 45 9.60 4.01 -20.02
CA LEU A 45 9.18 5.23 -20.72
C LEU A 45 10.23 6.35 -20.68
N GLY A 46 11.36 6.15 -20.00
CA GLY A 46 12.43 7.15 -19.90
C GLY A 46 12.08 8.37 -19.03
N VAL A 47 11.05 8.26 -18.18
CA VAL A 47 10.64 9.34 -17.26
C VAL A 47 11.57 9.43 -16.06
N ILE A 48 12.00 8.27 -15.54
CA ILE A 48 13.05 8.20 -14.53
C ILE A 48 14.37 8.04 -15.26
N ASP A 49 15.29 8.99 -15.05
CA ASP A 49 16.66 8.84 -15.54
C ASP A 49 17.24 7.50 -15.03
N THR A 50 17.82 6.73 -15.95
CA THR A 50 18.40 5.41 -15.67
C THR A 50 19.66 5.39 -14.78
N PRO A 51 20.43 6.47 -14.51
CA PRO A 51 21.52 6.38 -13.58
C PRO A 51 21.00 6.09 -12.16
N ILE A 52 21.78 5.29 -11.44
CA ILE A 52 21.48 4.80 -10.08
C ILE A 52 21.19 5.96 -9.11
N THR A 53 21.80 7.12 -9.34
CA THR A 53 21.64 8.34 -8.53
C THR A 53 20.21 8.90 -8.54
N ALA A 54 19.44 8.69 -9.60
CA ALA A 54 18.03 9.10 -9.68
C ALA A 54 17.09 7.92 -9.37
N LEU A 55 17.41 6.74 -9.90
CA LEU A 55 16.56 5.56 -9.77
C LEU A 55 16.41 5.07 -8.32
N VAL A 56 17.50 5.09 -7.53
CA VAL A 56 17.45 4.60 -6.14
C VAL A 56 16.61 5.52 -5.24
N PRO A 57 16.80 6.85 -5.22
CA PRO A 57 15.94 7.75 -4.43
C PRO A 57 14.47 7.67 -4.83
N VAL A 58 14.17 7.78 -6.13
CA VAL A 58 12.78 7.72 -6.64
C VAL A 58 12.16 6.36 -6.32
N GLY A 59 12.84 5.27 -6.66
CA GLY A 59 12.37 3.91 -6.36
C GLY A 59 12.16 3.68 -4.87
N SER A 60 13.05 4.18 -4.01
CA SER A 60 12.90 4.09 -2.56
C SER A 60 11.67 4.83 -2.04
N MET A 61 11.37 6.01 -2.59
CA MET A 61 10.18 6.78 -2.24
C MET A 61 8.90 6.05 -2.64
N LEU A 62 8.86 5.45 -3.84
CA LEU A 62 7.70 4.67 -4.30
C LEU A 62 7.47 3.45 -3.40
N ILE A 63 8.54 2.69 -3.10
CA ILE A 63 8.47 1.51 -2.22
C ILE A 63 8.03 1.90 -0.80
N ALA A 64 8.58 2.98 -0.25
CA ALA A 64 8.25 3.45 1.11
C ALA A 64 6.79 3.91 1.22
N ASN A 65 6.28 4.64 0.23
CA ASN A 65 4.87 5.04 0.22
C ASN A 65 3.93 3.85 0.01
N ALA A 66 4.27 2.93 -0.90
CA ALA A 66 3.54 1.68 -1.09
C ALA A 66 3.50 0.85 0.21
N MET A 67 4.62 0.76 0.94
CA MET A 67 4.69 0.10 2.26
C MET A 67 3.77 0.73 3.30
N ASN A 68 3.71 2.06 3.35
CA ASN A 68 2.85 2.79 4.28
C ASN A 68 1.37 2.63 3.94
N THR A 69 1.01 2.80 2.67
CA THR A 69 -0.35 2.56 2.17
C THR A 69 -0.80 1.12 2.42
N ASN A 70 0.03 0.13 2.06
CA ASN A 70 -0.26 -1.28 2.30
C ASN A 70 -0.48 -1.57 3.80
N GLY A 71 0.40 -1.05 4.65
CA GLY A 71 0.32 -1.23 6.09
C GLY A 71 -0.95 -0.64 6.68
N LEU A 72 -1.37 0.53 6.20
CA LEU A 72 -2.60 1.18 6.63
C LEU A 72 -3.84 0.42 6.15
N ALA A 73 -3.86 0.00 4.87
CA ALA A 73 -4.95 -0.80 4.32
C ALA A 73 -5.15 -2.10 5.10
N LEU A 74 -4.07 -2.85 5.33
CA LEU A 74 -4.09 -4.11 6.06
C LEU A 74 -4.49 -3.93 7.53
N ASN A 75 -3.96 -2.91 8.20
CA ASN A 75 -4.31 -2.63 9.60
C ASN A 75 -5.79 -2.22 9.74
N ARG A 76 -6.29 -1.38 8.83
CA ARG A 76 -7.69 -0.94 8.84
C ARG A 76 -8.63 -2.11 8.56
N PHE A 77 -8.32 -2.91 7.55
CA PHE A 77 -9.11 -4.09 7.19
C PHE A 77 -9.21 -5.06 8.36
N ARG A 78 -8.07 -5.37 8.98
CA ARG A 78 -8.01 -6.22 10.17
C ARG A 78 -8.88 -5.68 11.30
N SER A 79 -8.79 -4.39 11.58
CA SER A 79 -9.51 -3.76 12.68
C SER A 79 -11.02 -3.78 12.44
N ASP A 80 -11.45 -3.46 11.22
CA ASP A 80 -12.87 -3.42 10.87
C ASP A 80 -13.46 -4.83 10.84
N VAL A 81 -12.74 -5.85 10.33
CA VAL A 81 -13.19 -7.25 10.37
C VAL A 81 -13.29 -7.76 11.82
N LEU A 82 -12.31 -7.46 12.68
CA LEU A 82 -12.35 -7.87 14.09
C LEU A 82 -13.48 -7.20 14.88
N ALA A 83 -13.83 -5.96 14.52
CA ALA A 83 -14.94 -5.24 15.15
C ALA A 83 -16.31 -5.81 14.75
N HIS A 84 -16.45 -6.36 13.54
CA HIS A 84 -17.74 -6.82 12.99
C HIS A 84 -17.79 -8.34 12.75
N VAL A 85 -17.02 -9.13 13.51
CA VAL A 85 -17.01 -10.61 13.39
C VAL A 85 -18.42 -11.19 13.49
N GLY A 86 -19.25 -10.68 14.42
CA GLY A 86 -20.62 -11.16 14.61
C GLY A 86 -21.51 -10.94 13.39
N GLU A 87 -21.38 -9.80 12.72
CA GLU A 87 -22.14 -9.48 11.50
C GLU A 87 -21.70 -10.36 10.34
N ILE A 88 -20.38 -10.54 10.17
CA ILE A 88 -19.79 -11.40 9.12
C ILE A 88 -20.25 -12.85 9.30
N GLU A 89 -20.17 -13.40 10.51
CA GLU A 89 -20.56 -14.79 10.81
C GLU A 89 -22.09 -14.97 10.68
N THR A 90 -22.89 -13.94 11.00
CA THR A 90 -24.34 -13.98 10.76
C THR A 90 -24.66 -14.02 9.27
N ALA A 91 -23.98 -13.20 8.46
CA ALA A 91 -24.15 -13.22 7.00
C ALA A 91 -23.77 -14.58 6.40
N LEU A 92 -22.64 -15.16 6.85
CA LEU A 92 -22.21 -16.51 6.45
C LEU A 92 -23.24 -17.58 6.86
N ALA A 93 -23.80 -17.51 8.06
CA ALA A 93 -24.84 -18.43 8.54
C ALA A 93 -26.15 -18.34 7.74
N LEU A 94 -26.44 -17.17 7.15
CA LEU A 94 -27.55 -16.96 6.22
C LEU A 94 -27.21 -17.38 4.78
N GLY A 95 -26.01 -17.93 4.53
CA GLY A 95 -25.57 -18.43 3.23
C GLY A 95 -24.96 -17.36 2.30
N ALA A 96 -24.53 -16.21 2.84
CA ALA A 96 -23.80 -15.23 2.06
C ALA A 96 -22.38 -15.74 1.71
N ASP A 97 -21.93 -15.47 0.49
CA ASP A 97 -20.56 -15.77 0.05
C ASP A 97 -19.53 -15.01 0.89
N GLY A 98 -18.49 -15.71 1.35
CA GLY A 98 -17.53 -15.14 2.31
C GLY A 98 -16.78 -13.93 1.76
N LYS A 99 -16.54 -13.89 0.44
CA LYS A 99 -15.90 -12.74 -0.19
C LYS A 99 -16.81 -11.52 -0.16
N SER A 100 -18.12 -11.72 -0.31
CA SER A 100 -19.13 -10.67 -0.32
C SER A 100 -19.34 -10.09 1.09
N SER A 101 -19.30 -10.94 2.12
CA SER A 101 -19.43 -10.54 3.52
C SER A 101 -18.33 -9.59 4.01
N VAL A 102 -17.13 -9.62 3.40
CA VAL A 102 -16.01 -8.71 3.76
C VAL A 102 -15.74 -7.58 2.75
N ALA A 103 -16.50 -7.53 1.65
CA ALA A 103 -16.31 -6.52 0.61
C ALA A 103 -16.44 -5.07 1.11
N PRO A 104 -17.39 -4.72 2.01
CA PRO A 104 -17.49 -3.36 2.55
C PRO A 104 -16.23 -2.94 3.30
N TYR A 105 -15.64 -3.83 4.10
CA TYR A 105 -14.41 -3.54 4.85
C TYR A 105 -13.19 -3.42 3.93
N VAL A 106 -13.16 -4.14 2.80
CA VAL A 106 -12.15 -3.94 1.75
C VAL A 106 -12.21 -2.52 1.20
N GLN A 107 -13.40 -2.05 0.83
CA GLN A 107 -13.58 -0.71 0.25
C GLN A 107 -13.15 0.39 1.22
N VAL A 108 -13.64 0.34 2.47
CA VAL A 108 -13.29 1.33 3.51
C VAL A 108 -11.78 1.34 3.76
N SER A 109 -11.14 0.17 3.79
CA SER A 109 -9.70 0.07 4.02
C SER A 109 -8.87 0.60 2.86
N PHE A 110 -9.32 0.36 1.63
CA PHE A 110 -8.70 0.91 0.43
C PHE A 110 -8.77 2.44 0.44
N GLU A 111 -9.96 3.01 0.66
CA GLU A 111 -10.16 4.47 0.72
C GLU A 111 -9.31 5.10 1.82
N ALA A 112 -9.36 4.53 3.04
CA ALA A 112 -8.59 5.03 4.18
C ALA A 112 -7.07 5.02 3.92
N SER A 113 -6.58 4.00 3.20
CA SER A 113 -5.14 3.87 2.91
C SER A 113 -4.59 4.94 1.96
N LEU A 114 -5.45 5.56 1.16
CA LEU A 114 -5.07 6.58 0.17
C LEU A 114 -5.15 8.00 0.70
N ILE A 115 -5.79 8.22 1.85
CA ILE A 115 -5.89 9.54 2.49
C ILE A 115 -4.52 10.25 2.56
N PRO A 116 -3.43 9.63 3.05
CA PRO A 116 -2.14 10.32 3.14
C PRO A 116 -1.55 10.74 1.79
N ALA A 117 -1.77 9.95 0.74
CA ALA A 117 -1.28 10.26 -0.60
C ALA A 117 -2.08 11.42 -1.23
N ILE A 118 -3.39 11.44 -1.02
CA ILE A 118 -4.27 12.55 -1.44
C ILE A 118 -3.90 13.83 -0.69
N ASP A 119 -3.69 13.76 0.62
CA ASP A 119 -3.32 14.92 1.42
C ASP A 119 -1.94 15.47 1.05
N SER A 120 -1.00 14.59 0.70
CA SER A 120 0.31 14.98 0.18
C SER A 120 0.19 15.72 -1.16
N LEU A 121 -0.70 15.27 -2.06
CA LEU A 121 -0.98 15.96 -3.32
C LEU A 121 -1.65 17.31 -3.10
N ARG A 122 -2.63 17.41 -2.19
CA ARG A 122 -3.35 18.66 -1.89
C ARG A 122 -2.46 19.72 -1.24
N SER A 123 -1.56 19.29 -0.37
CA SER A 123 -0.65 20.17 0.38
C SER A 123 0.57 20.61 -0.43
N LEU A 124 0.83 19.97 -1.57
CA LEU A 124 1.99 20.23 -2.42
C LEU A 124 2.04 21.69 -2.86
N GLY A 125 3.14 22.37 -2.56
CA GLY A 125 3.38 23.75 -3.00
C GLY A 125 2.61 24.82 -2.24
N ILE A 126 1.69 24.43 -1.33
CA ILE A 126 0.97 25.35 -0.43
C ILE A 126 1.57 25.28 0.98
N VAL A 127 1.65 24.07 1.54
CA VAL A 127 2.05 23.85 2.93
C VAL A 127 3.52 23.51 3.04
N TRP A 128 4.06 22.77 2.07
CA TRP A 128 5.45 22.34 2.08
C TRP A 128 6.03 22.19 0.67
N ILE A 129 7.35 22.34 0.59
CA ILE A 129 8.15 22.07 -0.59
C ILE A 129 8.80 20.69 -0.43
N PRO A 130 8.56 19.74 -1.35
CA PRO A 130 9.16 18.43 -1.23
C PRO A 130 10.68 18.41 -1.32
N GLY A 131 11.30 17.49 -0.58
CA GLY A 131 12.76 17.42 -0.44
C GLY A 131 13.49 17.23 -1.77
N LEU A 132 12.91 16.48 -2.72
CA LEU A 132 13.51 16.32 -4.05
C LEU A 132 13.43 17.63 -4.85
N MET A 133 12.29 18.32 -4.86
CA MET A 133 12.17 19.65 -5.46
C MET A 133 13.16 20.65 -4.84
N ALA A 134 13.26 20.70 -3.51
CA ALA A 134 14.23 21.53 -2.80
C ALA A 134 15.68 21.20 -3.19
N GLY A 135 16.02 19.91 -3.28
CA GLY A 135 17.35 19.46 -3.70
C GLY A 135 17.70 19.85 -5.14
N MET A 136 16.73 19.76 -6.06
CA MET A 136 16.90 20.24 -7.44
C MET A 136 17.10 21.76 -7.49
N LEU A 137 16.32 22.51 -6.72
CA LEU A 137 16.47 23.97 -6.62
C LEU A 137 17.85 24.35 -6.06
N LEU A 138 18.31 23.68 -5.00
CA LEU A 138 19.60 23.96 -4.35
C LEU A 138 20.79 23.60 -5.25
N SER A 139 20.64 22.61 -6.13
CA SER A 139 21.64 22.23 -7.14
C SER A 139 21.59 23.13 -8.40
N GLY A 140 20.77 24.17 -8.41
CA GLY A 140 20.71 25.16 -9.49
C GLY A 140 19.76 24.81 -10.63
N ALA A 141 18.88 23.82 -10.47
CA ALA A 141 17.87 23.50 -11.48
C ALA A 141 16.84 24.64 -11.62
N ARG A 142 16.28 24.78 -12.82
CA ARG A 142 15.22 25.76 -13.08
C ARG A 142 13.98 25.45 -12.22
N PRO A 143 13.40 26.43 -11.52
CA PRO A 143 12.26 26.18 -10.62
C PRO A 143 11.05 25.52 -11.27
N VAL A 144 10.72 25.94 -12.50
CA VAL A 144 9.62 25.36 -13.27
C VAL A 144 9.85 23.86 -13.54
N TYR A 145 11.09 23.47 -13.87
CA TYR A 145 11.42 22.07 -14.15
C TYR A 145 11.33 21.22 -12.88
N ALA A 146 11.87 21.72 -11.76
CA ALA A 146 11.79 21.04 -10.47
C ALA A 146 10.34 20.83 -10.01
N ALA A 147 9.47 21.83 -10.21
CA ALA A 147 8.05 21.73 -9.89
C ALA A 147 7.31 20.68 -10.73
N ILE A 148 7.54 20.65 -12.04
CA ILE A 148 6.93 19.65 -12.94
C ILE A 148 7.39 18.24 -12.56
N TYR A 149 8.70 18.04 -12.38
CA TYR A 149 9.25 16.74 -12.02
C TYR A 149 8.69 16.26 -10.68
N GLN A 150 8.56 17.17 -9.70
CA GLN A 150 7.98 16.85 -8.41
C GLN A 150 6.50 16.46 -8.49
N PHE A 151 5.72 17.16 -9.32
CA PHE A 151 4.32 16.83 -9.55
C PHE A 151 4.17 15.43 -10.16
N VAL A 152 4.97 15.12 -11.18
CA VAL A 152 5.02 13.78 -11.80
C VAL A 152 5.36 12.72 -10.74
N LEU A 153 6.36 12.97 -9.90
CA LEU A 153 6.77 12.04 -8.85
C LEU A 153 5.66 11.76 -7.82
N LEU A 154 4.89 12.79 -7.43
CA LEU A 154 3.75 12.61 -6.52
C LEU A 154 2.58 11.88 -7.17
N ALA A 155 2.32 12.13 -8.46
CA ALA A 155 1.35 11.36 -9.22
C ALA A 155 1.77 9.88 -9.31
N MET A 156 3.07 9.59 -9.49
CA MET A 156 3.61 8.24 -9.46
C MET A 156 3.42 7.57 -8.11
N ILE A 157 3.70 8.28 -7.01
CA ILE A 157 3.48 7.78 -5.65
C ILE A 157 2.00 7.45 -5.44
N PHE A 158 1.08 8.36 -5.83
CA PHE A 158 -0.35 8.14 -5.70
C PHE A 158 -0.83 6.92 -6.49
N ALA A 159 -0.42 6.79 -7.76
CA ALA A 159 -0.75 5.64 -8.60
C ALA A 159 -0.18 4.33 -8.04
N SER A 160 1.09 4.32 -7.63
CA SER A 160 1.76 3.17 -7.00
C SER A 160 1.07 2.75 -5.71
N SER A 161 0.72 3.70 -4.84
CA SER A 161 -0.02 3.45 -3.60
C SER A 161 -1.42 2.90 -3.88
N GLY A 162 -2.15 3.45 -4.86
CA GLY A 162 -3.44 2.96 -5.33
C GLY A 162 -3.37 1.50 -5.78
N LEU A 163 -2.45 1.19 -6.69
CA LEU A 163 -2.25 -0.17 -7.18
C LEU A 163 -1.86 -1.13 -6.06
N THR A 164 -0.94 -0.72 -5.19
CA THR A 164 -0.51 -1.52 -4.03
C THR A 164 -1.69 -1.84 -3.12
N SER A 165 -2.49 -0.83 -2.77
CA SER A 165 -3.65 -1.01 -1.89
C SER A 165 -4.70 -1.93 -2.50
N LEU A 166 -4.99 -1.76 -3.80
CA LEU A 166 -5.92 -2.61 -4.53
C LEU A 166 -5.46 -4.07 -4.53
N ILE A 167 -4.20 -4.34 -4.91
CA ILE A 167 -3.65 -5.70 -4.94
C ILE A 167 -3.68 -6.30 -3.52
N SER A 168 -3.26 -5.54 -2.52
CA SER A 168 -3.23 -5.99 -1.13
C SER A 168 -4.60 -6.38 -0.60
N THR A 169 -5.59 -5.51 -0.78
CA THR A 169 -6.95 -5.72 -0.29
C THR A 169 -7.68 -6.84 -1.03
N LEU A 170 -7.44 -7.01 -2.33
CA LEU A 170 -7.98 -8.13 -3.09
C LEU A 170 -7.35 -9.47 -2.69
N LEU A 171 -6.03 -9.50 -2.47
CA LEU A 171 -5.33 -10.71 -2.02
C LEU A 171 -5.74 -11.09 -0.60
N ILE A 172 -5.79 -10.13 0.34
CA ILE A 172 -6.12 -10.44 1.74
C ILE A 172 -7.55 -10.93 1.90
N ARG A 173 -8.50 -10.41 1.10
CA ARG A 173 -9.89 -10.88 1.04
C ARG A 173 -9.97 -12.40 0.84
N THR A 174 -9.12 -12.95 -0.03
CA THR A 174 -9.08 -14.39 -0.31
C THR A 174 -8.38 -15.21 0.77
N ARG A 175 -7.46 -14.62 1.54
CA ARG A 175 -6.66 -15.32 2.56
C ARG A 175 -7.33 -15.36 3.94
N VAL A 176 -8.29 -14.50 4.19
CA VAL A 176 -8.99 -14.37 5.49
C VAL A 176 -10.16 -15.34 5.64
N MET A 177 -10.64 -15.90 4.53
CA MET A 177 -11.65 -16.95 4.48
C MET A 177 -11.00 -18.33 4.37
N SER A 178 -11.53 -19.33 5.06
CA SER A 178 -11.15 -20.73 4.90
C SER A 178 -11.80 -21.36 3.67
N THR A 179 -11.33 -22.54 3.25
CA THR A 179 -11.95 -23.33 2.18
C THR A 179 -13.42 -23.70 2.47
N ALA A 180 -13.82 -23.67 3.74
CA ALA A 180 -15.19 -23.91 4.20
C ALA A 180 -15.98 -22.59 4.44
N GLU A 181 -15.52 -21.47 3.86
CA GLU A 181 -16.09 -20.13 4.04
C GLU A 181 -16.20 -19.66 5.51
N GLN A 182 -15.25 -20.06 6.36
CA GLN A 182 -15.21 -19.59 7.74
C GLN A 182 -14.20 -18.46 7.90
N LEU A 183 -14.55 -17.49 8.75
CA LEU A 183 -13.64 -16.40 9.09
C LEU A 183 -12.50 -16.91 9.98
N ILE A 184 -11.27 -16.88 9.46
CA ILE A 184 -10.07 -17.34 10.18
C ILE A 184 -9.66 -16.31 11.25
N LEU A 185 -9.95 -15.04 11.01
CA LEU A 185 -9.53 -13.93 11.86
C LEU A 185 -10.47 -13.81 13.08
N ARG A 186 -10.11 -14.46 14.19
CA ARG A 186 -10.93 -14.51 15.41
C ARG A 186 -10.21 -13.87 16.61
N PRO A 187 -10.91 -13.11 17.47
CA PRO A 187 -10.33 -12.52 18.68
C PRO A 187 -9.62 -13.53 19.60
N GLY A 188 -10.08 -14.80 19.64
CA GLY A 188 -9.51 -15.87 20.48
C GLY A 188 -8.41 -16.72 19.85
N ALA A 189 -8.25 -16.73 18.52
CA ALA A 189 -7.27 -17.59 17.83
C ALA A 189 -5.83 -17.03 17.85
N ILE A 190 -5.66 -15.77 18.26
CA ILE A 190 -4.38 -15.04 18.25
C ILE A 190 -3.57 -15.31 19.54
N GLY A 191 -4.20 -15.86 20.59
CA GLY A 191 -3.58 -16.11 21.90
C GLY A 191 -2.88 -17.47 22.08
N SER A 192 -3.00 -18.42 21.14
CA SER A 192 -2.50 -19.79 21.32
C SER A 192 -1.17 -20.08 20.60
N ARG A 193 -0.46 -19.05 20.11
CA ARG A 193 0.84 -19.17 19.42
C ARG A 193 1.87 -18.17 19.94
N VAL A 194 1.97 -18.05 21.27
CA VAL A 194 3.13 -17.47 21.96
C VAL A 194 3.64 -18.51 22.94
#